data_AF-A0A9D1ESK3-F1
#
_entry.id   AF-A0A9D1ESK3-F1
#
_cell.length_a   1.000
_cell.length_b   1.000
_cell.length_c   1.000
_cell.angle_alpha   90.00
_cell.angle_beta   90.00
_cell.angle_gamma   90.00
#
_symmetry.space_group_name_H-M   'P 1'
#
loop_
_entity.id
_entity.type
_entity.pdbx_description
1 polymer ?
#
loop_
_entity_poly.entity_id
_entity_poly.type
_entity_poly.pdbx_seq_one_letter_code
_entity_poly.pdbx_strand_id
1 'polypeptide(L)'
;MTQQDKAEYIARYYGYNNQSRKAMEEAGELIQAINKFWEGPMENGNVSLEEAALCKEEIALMEELADMQIMIWQMCYFHGMDLTETIEGKLDRQIRRISMERGIPQEQRERILNTFLGGRR
;
A
#
# COMPACT_ATOMS: atom_id res chain seq x y z
N MET A 1 6.82 2.72 21.96
CA MET A 1 5.94 1.70 21.37
C MET A 1 5.45 2.24 20.04
N THR A 2 5.88 1.64 18.93
CA THR A 2 5.52 1.99 17.56
C THR A 2 4.11 1.45 17.21
N GLN A 3 3.56 1.82 16.05
CA GLN A 3 2.32 1.21 15.54
C GLN A 3 2.52 -0.29 15.26
N GLN A 4 3.68 -0.68 14.73
CA GLN A 4 4.03 -2.08 14.48
C GLN A 4 4.09 -2.87 15.79
N ASP A 5 4.69 -2.33 16.86
CA ASP A 5 4.72 -3.00 18.18
C ASP A 5 3.31 -3.34 18.69
N LYS A 6 2.33 -2.44 18.44
CA LYS A 6 0.91 -2.69 18.79
C LYS A 6 0.31 -3.80 17.93
N ALA A 7 0.56 -3.78 16.61
CA ALA A 7 0.09 -4.82 15.70
C ALA A 7 0.66 -6.20 16.08
N GLU A 8 1.94 -6.27 16.45
CA GLU A 8 2.59 -7.50 16.93
C GLU A 8 2.01 -8.02 18.24
N TYR A 9 1.65 -7.13 19.17
CA TYR A 9 0.96 -7.51 20.40
C TYR A 9 -0.40 -8.16 20.10
N ILE A 10 -1.18 -7.57 19.19
CA ILE A 10 -2.49 -8.11 18.74
C ILE A 10 -2.30 -9.46 18.03
N ALA A 11 -1.32 -9.55 17.13
CA ALA A 11 -0.99 -10.77 16.41
C ALA A 11 -0.68 -11.94 17.36
N ARG A 12 0.14 -11.68 18.38
CA ARG A 12 0.48 -12.68 19.42
C ARG A 12 -0.75 -13.19 20.18
N TYR A 13 -1.67 -12.28 20.53
CA TYR A 13 -2.86 -12.64 21.29
C TYR A 13 -3.82 -13.53 20.49
N TYR A 14 -4.10 -13.18 19.23
CA TYR A 14 -5.08 -13.90 18.41
C TYR A 14 -4.51 -15.10 17.66
N GLY A 15 -3.19 -15.11 17.39
CA GLY A 15 -2.50 -16.20 16.71
C GLY A 15 -2.68 -16.22 15.19
N TYR A 16 -1.76 -16.94 14.53
CA TYR A 16 -1.62 -16.94 13.06
C TYR A 16 -2.91 -17.35 12.33
N ASN A 17 -3.55 -18.45 12.73
CA ASN A 17 -4.71 -18.98 12.01
C ASN A 17 -5.94 -18.05 12.02
N ASN A 18 -6.09 -17.25 13.07
CA ASN A 18 -7.20 -16.29 13.17
C ASN A 18 -6.86 -15.04 12.36
N GLN A 19 -5.63 -14.53 12.52
CA GLN A 19 -5.19 -13.31 11.84
C GLN A 19 -4.97 -13.51 10.33
N SER A 20 -4.60 -14.70 9.86
CA SER A 20 -4.49 -14.99 8.42
C SER A 20 -5.87 -15.00 7.74
N ARG A 21 -6.91 -15.49 8.43
CA ARG A 21 -8.30 -15.37 7.95
C ARG A 21 -8.76 -13.92 7.95
N LYS A 22 -8.49 -13.17 9.03
CA LYS A 22 -8.82 -11.76 9.10
C LYS A 22 -8.13 -10.97 7.98
N ALA A 23 -6.85 -11.25 7.69
CA ALA A 23 -6.15 -10.65 6.57
C ALA A 23 -6.80 -10.92 5.20
N MET A 24 -7.42 -12.10 5.01
CA MET A 24 -8.19 -12.39 3.80
C MET A 24 -9.51 -11.60 3.74
N GLU A 25 -10.17 -11.41 4.89
CA GLU A 25 -11.39 -10.60 5.01
C GLU A 25 -11.10 -9.13 4.67
N GLU A 26 -10.09 -8.52 5.31
CA GLU A 26 -9.69 -7.13 5.06
C GLU A 26 -9.29 -6.91 3.59
N ALA A 27 -8.62 -7.89 2.97
CA ALA A 27 -8.31 -7.80 1.54
C ALA A 27 -9.58 -7.78 0.66
N GLY A 28 -10.61 -8.52 1.04
CA GLY A 28 -11.91 -8.51 0.36
C GLY A 28 -12.70 -7.23 0.59
N GLU A 29 -12.64 -6.66 1.79
CA GLU A 29 -13.27 -5.39 2.14
C GLU A 29 -12.59 -4.22 1.41
N LEU A 30 -11.25 -4.20 1.36
CA LEU A 30 -10.47 -3.25 0.57
C LEU A 30 -10.82 -3.30 -0.93
N ILE A 31 -10.96 -4.49 -1.52
CA ILE A 31 -11.38 -4.62 -2.93
C ILE A 31 -12.76 -3.96 -3.13
N GLN A 32 -13.70 -4.19 -2.24
CA GLN A 32 -15.04 -3.58 -2.33
C GLN A 32 -15.00 -2.07 -2.17
N ALA A 33 -14.18 -1.55 -1.24
CA ALA A 33 -14.06 -0.11 -1.03
C ALA A 33 -13.42 0.60 -2.23
N ILE A 34 -12.39 0.00 -2.85
CA ILE A 34 -11.79 0.51 -4.09
C ILE A 34 -12.84 0.61 -5.20
N ASN A 35 -13.65 -0.45 -5.39
CA ASN A 35 -14.68 -0.45 -6.43
C ASN A 35 -15.76 0.61 -6.17
N LYS A 36 -16.24 0.75 -4.93
CA LYS A 36 -17.26 1.76 -4.57
C LYS A 36 -16.74 3.19 -4.75
N PHE A 37 -15.48 3.45 -4.39
CA PHE A 37 -14.86 4.75 -4.62
C PHE A 37 -14.73 5.07 -6.12
N TRP A 38 -14.45 4.07 -6.95
CA TRP A 38 -14.42 4.22 -8.40
C TRP A 38 -15.82 4.48 -8.99
N GLU A 39 -16.84 3.73 -8.59
CA GLU A 39 -18.22 3.87 -9.08
C GLU A 39 -18.91 5.16 -8.57
N GLY A 40 -18.58 5.66 -7.38
CA GLY A 40 -19.25 6.83 -6.80
C GLY A 40 -18.72 8.16 -7.35
N PRO A 41 -17.72 8.77 -6.71
CA PRO A 41 -17.21 10.10 -7.07
C PRO A 41 -16.52 10.17 -8.44
N MET A 42 -15.94 9.08 -8.95
CA MET A 42 -15.23 9.09 -10.24
C MET A 42 -16.11 8.86 -11.48
N GLU A 43 -17.18 8.05 -11.39
CA GLU A 43 -18.07 7.77 -12.54
C GLU A 43 -18.95 8.99 -12.92
N ASN A 44 -19.30 9.85 -11.95
CA ASN A 44 -20.16 11.02 -12.18
C ASN A 44 -19.47 12.22 -12.86
N GLY A 45 -18.18 12.10 -13.23
CA GLY A 45 -17.50 12.99 -14.17
C GLY A 45 -17.33 14.46 -13.78
N ASN A 46 -17.79 14.90 -12.61
CA ASN A 46 -17.87 16.33 -12.23
C ASN A 46 -17.42 16.62 -10.79
N VAL A 47 -16.65 15.73 -10.16
CA VAL A 47 -16.15 15.95 -8.79
C VAL A 47 -14.63 15.86 -8.82
N SER A 48 -13.95 16.96 -8.49
CA SER A 48 -12.50 16.96 -8.31
C SER A 48 -12.11 16.03 -7.15
N LEU A 49 -10.87 15.54 -7.12
CA LEU A 49 -10.34 14.78 -5.98
C LEU A 49 -10.52 15.52 -4.65
N GLU A 50 -10.54 16.86 -4.70
CA GLU A 50 -10.69 17.76 -3.55
C GLU A 50 -12.16 17.90 -3.09
N GLU A 51 -13.13 17.67 -3.98
CA GLU A 51 -14.58 17.63 -3.65
C GLU A 51 -15.06 16.22 -3.29
N ALA A 52 -14.36 15.19 -3.79
CA ALA A 52 -14.51 13.81 -3.35
C ALA A 52 -13.80 13.56 -2.01
N ALA A 53 -12.85 14.44 -1.65
CA ALA A 53 -12.18 14.41 -0.37
C ALA A 53 -13.22 14.61 0.74
N LEU A 54 -13.37 13.62 1.63
CA LEU A 54 -14.39 13.50 2.68
C LEU A 54 -15.74 12.88 2.25
N CYS A 55 -15.88 12.33 1.05
CA CYS A 55 -17.03 11.48 0.75
C CYS A 55 -16.97 10.19 1.59
N LYS A 56 -18.13 9.60 1.87
CA LYS A 56 -18.25 8.37 2.67
C LYS A 56 -17.38 7.24 2.09
N GLU A 57 -17.28 7.18 0.77
CA GLU A 57 -16.54 6.18 0.03
C GLU A 57 -15.02 6.34 0.19
N GLU A 58 -14.50 7.56 0.25
CA GLU A 58 -13.07 7.81 0.49
C GLU A 58 -12.69 7.47 1.94
N ILE A 59 -13.54 7.84 2.90
CA ILE A 59 -13.33 7.49 4.32
C ILE A 59 -13.30 5.97 4.50
N ALA A 60 -14.26 5.26 3.89
CA ALA A 60 -14.28 3.81 3.89
C ALA A 60 -13.00 3.23 3.26
N LEU A 61 -12.57 3.74 2.09
CA LEU A 61 -11.33 3.30 1.47
C LEU A 61 -10.10 3.52 2.37
N MET A 62 -10.04 4.66 3.06
CA MET A 62 -8.97 4.95 4.02
C MET A 62 -8.96 3.96 5.20
N GLU A 63 -10.13 3.63 5.75
CA GLU A 63 -10.27 2.64 6.83
C GLU A 63 -9.77 1.26 6.37
N GLU A 64 -10.24 0.76 5.23
CA GLU A 64 -9.83 -0.54 4.70
C GLU A 64 -8.33 -0.59 4.34
N LEU A 65 -7.75 0.51 3.86
CA LEU A 65 -6.30 0.61 3.63
C LEU A 65 -5.52 0.52 4.95
N ALA A 66 -6.02 1.15 6.01
CA ALA A 66 -5.40 1.10 7.32
C ALA A 66 -5.49 -0.32 7.93
N ASP A 67 -6.64 -0.97 7.83
CA ASP A 67 -6.83 -2.33 8.33
C ASP A 67 -5.95 -3.33 7.56
N MET A 68 -5.88 -3.21 6.23
CA MET A 68 -4.96 -4.02 5.42
C MET A 68 -3.48 -3.74 5.77
N GLN A 69 -3.09 -2.50 6.04
CA GLN A 69 -1.71 -2.19 6.46
C GLN A 69 -1.36 -2.85 7.81
N ILE A 70 -2.30 -2.86 8.76
CA ILE A 70 -2.14 -3.58 10.03
C ILE A 70 -1.96 -5.08 9.76
N MET A 71 -2.81 -5.66 8.90
CA MET A 71 -2.71 -7.07 8.53
C MET A 71 -1.37 -7.42 7.87
N ILE A 72 -0.83 -6.55 7.01
CA ILE A 72 0.51 -6.73 6.44
C ILE A 72 1.57 -6.76 7.54
N TRP A 73 1.53 -5.85 8.52
CA TRP A 73 2.48 -5.87 9.64
C TRP A 73 2.38 -7.15 10.46
N GLN A 74 1.16 -7.62 10.74
CA GLN A 74 0.97 -8.88 11.47
C GLN A 74 1.49 -10.09 10.68
N MET A 75 1.29 -10.13 9.36
CA MET A 75 1.85 -11.19 8.51
C MET A 75 3.39 -11.14 8.50
N CYS A 76 3.98 -9.95 8.39
CA CYS A 76 5.43 -9.77 8.50
C CYS A 76 5.96 -10.30 9.84
N TYR A 77 5.27 -9.99 10.94
CA TYR A 77 5.59 -10.49 12.27
C TYR A 77 5.58 -12.02 12.35
N PHE A 78 4.49 -12.67 11.92
CA PHE A 78 4.38 -14.14 12.00
C PHE A 78 5.44 -14.87 11.18
N HIS A 79 5.90 -14.27 10.09
CA HIS A 79 6.90 -14.86 9.21
C HIS A 79 8.32 -14.35 9.44
N GLY A 80 8.53 -13.43 10.38
CA GLY A 80 9.84 -12.79 10.62
C GLY A 80 10.39 -12.06 9.39
N MET A 81 9.50 -11.43 8.60
CA MET A 81 9.85 -10.75 7.35
C MET A 81 9.99 -9.24 7.55
N ASP A 82 11.04 -8.65 6.97
CA ASP A 82 11.13 -7.22 6.70
C ASP A 82 10.98 -7.01 5.18
N LEU A 83 10.00 -6.21 4.78
CA LEU A 83 9.68 -5.97 3.38
C LEU A 83 10.44 -4.78 2.79
N THR A 84 11.18 -4.01 3.59
CA THR A 84 11.83 -2.75 3.16
C THR A 84 12.65 -2.92 1.88
N GLU A 85 13.64 -3.81 1.87
CA GLU A 85 14.51 -4.03 0.71
C GLU A 85 13.75 -4.65 -0.48
N THR A 86 12.77 -5.53 -0.20
CA THR A 86 11.95 -6.16 -1.22
C THR A 86 11.06 -5.14 -1.94
N ILE A 87 10.50 -4.18 -1.19
CA ILE A 87 9.69 -3.08 -1.70
C ILE A 87 10.57 -2.16 -2.54
N GLU A 88 11.73 -1.71 -2.04
CA GLU A 88 12.67 -0.87 -2.78
C GLU A 88 13.01 -1.47 -4.15
N GLY A 89 13.43 -2.74 -4.17
CA GLY A 89 13.74 -3.42 -5.42
C GLY A 89 12.54 -3.58 -6.36
N LYS A 90 11.31 -3.70 -5.83
CA LYS A 90 10.09 -3.71 -6.66
C LYS A 90 9.81 -2.34 -7.27
N LEU A 91 9.95 -1.27 -6.50
CA LEU A 91 9.75 0.11 -6.96
C LEU A 91 10.78 0.48 -8.02
N ASP A 92 12.07 0.20 -7.80
CA ASP A 92 13.14 0.39 -8.78
C ASP A 92 12.82 -0.28 -10.12
N ARG A 93 12.32 -1.52 -10.09
CA ARG A 93 11.92 -2.24 -11.31
C ARG A 93 10.77 -1.56 -12.04
N GLN A 94 9.78 -1.02 -11.31
CA GLN A 94 8.67 -0.31 -11.92
C GLN A 94 9.12 1.02 -12.54
N ILE A 95 9.99 1.78 -11.86
CA ILE A 95 10.57 3.02 -12.39
C ILE A 95 11.41 2.74 -13.65
N ARG A 96 12.20 1.66 -13.66
CA ARG A 96 12.94 1.19 -14.84
C ARG A 96 11.99 0.88 -16.00
N ARG A 97 10.85 0.23 -15.75
CA ARG A 97 9.83 -0.08 -16.77
C ARG A 97 9.22 1.18 -17.37
N ILE A 98 8.76 2.12 -16.53
CA ILE A 98 8.22 3.42 -16.98
C ILE A 98 9.26 4.15 -17.85
N SER A 99 10.52 4.12 -17.45
CA SER A 99 11.61 4.77 -18.19
C SER A 99 11.89 4.12 -19.54
N MET A 100 11.73 2.79 -19.65
CA MET A 100 11.82 2.06 -20.92
C MET A 100 10.65 2.42 -21.85
N GLU A 101 9.43 2.43 -21.33
CA GLU A 101 8.22 2.78 -22.08
C GLU A 101 8.27 4.21 -22.62
N ARG A 102 8.92 5.12 -21.88
CA ARG A 102 9.16 6.52 -22.30
C ARG A 102 10.39 6.69 -23.21
N GLY A 103 11.11 5.62 -23.56
CA GLY A 103 12.30 5.69 -24.42
C GLY A 103 13.50 6.41 -23.80
N ILE A 104 13.53 6.58 -22.47
CA ILE A 104 14.61 7.28 -21.76
C ILE A 104 15.92 6.48 -21.95
N PRO A 105 17.07 7.07 -22.32
CA PRO A 105 18.35 6.36 -22.42
C PRO A 105 18.82 5.79 -21.06
N GLN A 106 19.51 4.64 -21.07
CA GLN A 106 19.93 3.93 -19.85
C GLN A 106 20.65 4.82 -18.84
N GLU A 107 21.60 5.64 -19.29
CA GLU A 107 22.35 6.56 -18.43
C GLU A 107 21.44 7.53 -17.67
N GLN A 108 20.40 8.04 -18.32
CA GLN A 108 19.42 8.92 -17.69
C GLN A 108 18.52 8.16 -16.70
N ARG A 109 18.20 6.88 -16.96
CA ARG A 109 17.45 6.04 -16.03
C ARG A 109 18.21 5.80 -14.73
N GLU A 110 19.50 5.47 -14.82
CA GLU A 110 20.34 5.27 -13.64
C GLU A 110 20.47 6.56 -12.83
N ARG A 111 20.54 7.72 -13.49
CA ARG A 111 20.50 9.03 -12.81
C ARG A 111 19.18 9.22 -12.05
N ILE A 112 18.04 8.93 -12.67
CA ILE A 112 16.71 9.01 -12.01
C ILE A 112 16.67 8.12 -10.77
N LEU A 113 17.09 6.86 -10.87
CA LEU A 113 17.11 5.95 -9.71
C LEU A 113 18.03 6.45 -8.60
N ASN A 114 19.22 6.94 -8.96
CA ASN A 114 20.17 7.50 -8.00
C ASN A 114 19.65 8.78 -7.31
N THR A 115 18.71 9.53 -7.91
CA THR A 115 18.08 10.67 -7.21
C THR A 115 17.17 10.23 -6.06
N PHE A 116 16.55 9.05 -6.16
CA PHE A 116 15.74 8.49 -5.07
C PHE A 116 16.60 7.80 -4.00
N LEU A 117 17.70 7.16 -4.42
CA LEU A 117 18.64 6.49 -3.51
C LEU A 117 19.59 7.47 -2.78
N GLY A 118 19.88 8.63 -3.38
CA GLY A 118 20.85 9.62 -2.87
C GLY A 118 20.32 10.59 -1.79
N GLY A 119 19.09 10.39 -1.32
CA GLY A 119 18.45 11.20 -0.26
C GLY A 119 18.64 10.67 1.17
N ARG A 120 19.24 9.50 1.37
CA ARG A 120 19.57 8.98 2.70
C ARG A 120 20.89 9.59 3.19
N ARG A 121 20.81 10.69 3.93
CA ARG A 121 21.87 11.14 4.85
C ARG A 121 21.53 10.70 6.26
#